data_AF-A0A497K2C4-F1
#
_entry.id   AF-A0A497K2C4-F1
#
_cell.length_a   1.000
_cell.length_b   1.000
_cell.length_c   1.000
_cell.angle_alpha   90.00
_cell.angle_beta   90.00
_cell.angle_gamma   90.00
#
_symmetry.space_group_name_H-M   'P 1'
#
loop_
_entity.id
_entity.type
_entity.pdbx_description
1 polymer ?
#
loop_
_entity_poly.entity_id
_entity_poly.type
_entity_poly.pdbx_seq_one_letter_code
_entity_poly.pdbx_strand_id
1 'polypeptide(L)'
;MNLDLENILLSKTVNPILRRIVQRIDRYCPEDGSLLINSLRIFLGEDLELCDRCRRLCEGLAIPFYELGSRALHVDKDFMRKRFIEDKYGGAWFKGFALMMRGIGKYGIRIPFTPAGPFEVVWNLKYKCNLRWKHCYEDAGRRGPELSTEEAKKVIDVFSEIAYVGLPALSFSGGEPLVREDFFEVASYAKGKIPYISIASNGILITKEVAAKLKRCGVEYVEVSIDGASAKTHDWFRGVSGAFERAIEGVRNCVLEKT
;
A
#
# COMPACT_ATOMS: atom_id res chain seq x y z
N MET A 1 -7.36 6.62 21.92
CA MET A 1 -7.47 5.27 22.54
C MET A 1 -7.38 5.46 24.05
N ASN A 2 -8.32 4.92 24.83
CA ASN A 2 -8.30 5.05 26.30
C ASN A 2 -7.14 4.20 26.88
N LEU A 3 -6.36 4.73 27.83
CA LEU A 3 -5.26 4.02 28.50
C LEU A 3 -5.72 2.67 29.09
N ASP A 4 -6.97 2.59 29.56
CA ASP A 4 -7.53 1.36 30.12
C ASP A 4 -7.66 0.25 29.08
N LEU A 5 -8.08 0.59 27.86
CA LEU A 5 -8.23 -0.38 26.78
C LEU A 5 -6.86 -0.90 26.32
N GLU A 6 -5.88 -0.02 26.22
CA GLU A 6 -4.51 -0.40 25.87
C GLU A 6 -3.93 -1.39 26.89
N ASN A 7 -4.08 -1.10 28.19
CA ASN A 7 -3.66 -1.98 29.27
C ASN A 7 -4.36 -3.35 29.23
N ILE A 8 -5.67 -3.36 28.93
CA ILE A 8 -6.44 -4.61 28.76
C ILE A 8 -5.88 -5.42 27.58
N LEU A 9 -5.70 -4.80 26.41
CA LEU A 9 -5.22 -5.47 25.20
C LEU A 9 -3.80 -5.99 25.32
N LEU A 10 -2.94 -5.31 26.08
CA LEU A 10 -1.56 -5.72 26.36
C LEU A 10 -1.43 -6.71 27.51
N SER A 11 -2.50 -6.93 28.29
CA SER A 11 -2.44 -7.78 29.48
C SER A 11 -2.03 -9.21 29.16
N LYS A 12 -1.32 -9.84 30.10
CA LYS A 12 -0.88 -11.25 30.00
C LYS A 12 -2.05 -12.25 29.91
N THR A 13 -3.27 -11.80 30.21
CA THR A 13 -4.48 -12.62 30.15
C THR A 13 -5.18 -12.48 28.80
N VAL A 14 -5.45 -11.25 28.34
CA VAL A 14 -6.26 -11.00 27.14
C VAL A 14 -5.44 -11.18 25.86
N ASN A 15 -4.19 -10.73 25.84
CA ASN A 15 -3.35 -10.76 24.64
C ASN A 15 -3.17 -12.19 24.07
N PRO A 16 -2.84 -13.23 24.88
CA PRO A 16 -2.76 -14.60 24.37
C PRO A 16 -4.10 -15.15 23.86
N ILE A 17 -5.22 -14.70 24.44
CA ILE A 17 -6.57 -15.11 24.01
C ILE A 17 -6.85 -14.52 22.62
N LEU A 18 -6.66 -13.21 22.44
CA LEU A 18 -6.83 -12.54 21.15
C LEU A 18 -5.95 -13.17 20.08
N ARG A 19 -4.67 -13.43 20.40
CA ARG A 19 -3.74 -14.12 19.50
C ARG A 19 -4.29 -15.48 19.04
N ARG A 20 -4.82 -16.31 19.95
CA ARG A 20 -5.41 -17.62 19.61
C ARG A 20 -6.68 -17.50 18.78
N ILE A 21 -7.53 -16.51 19.05
CA ILE A 21 -8.73 -16.25 18.24
C ILE A 21 -8.31 -15.91 16.81
N VAL A 22 -7.37 -14.98 16.66
CA VAL A 22 -6.88 -14.56 15.34
C VAL A 22 -6.24 -15.72 14.58
N GLN A 23 -5.43 -16.57 15.22
CA GLN A 23 -4.87 -17.79 14.61
C GLN A 23 -5.95 -18.79 14.15
N ARG A 24 -7.13 -18.79 14.77
CA ARG A 24 -8.25 -19.65 14.33
C ARG A 24 -9.04 -19.05 13.16
N ILE A 25 -9.06 -17.73 13.03
CA ILE A 25 -9.75 -17.03 11.93
C ILE A 25 -8.85 -16.93 10.70
N ASP A 26 -7.55 -16.67 10.87
CA ASP A 26 -6.54 -16.62 9.81
C ASP A 26 -6.17 -18.02 9.32
N ARG A 27 -7.07 -18.61 8.53
CA ARG A 27 -6.90 -19.93 7.92
C ARG A 27 -7.27 -19.87 6.45
N TYR A 28 -6.55 -20.66 5.66
CA TYR A 28 -6.86 -20.89 4.26
C TYR A 28 -7.72 -22.14 4.11
N CYS A 29 -8.83 -22.02 3.38
CA CYS A 29 -9.69 -23.10 2.94
C CYS A 29 -9.46 -23.32 1.44
N PRO A 30 -9.29 -24.55 0.95
CA PRO A 30 -9.20 -24.83 -0.48
C PRO A 30 -10.45 -24.43 -1.28
N GLU A 31 -11.63 -24.47 -0.65
CA GLU A 31 -12.91 -24.12 -1.28
C GLU A 31 -13.19 -22.61 -1.20
N ASP A 32 -13.09 -22.02 0.00
CA ASP A 32 -13.49 -20.62 0.20
C ASP A 32 -12.32 -19.62 0.13
N GLY A 33 -11.06 -20.07 0.15
CA GLY A 33 -9.90 -19.21 0.27
C GLY A 33 -9.67 -18.70 1.70
N SER A 34 -9.37 -17.41 1.86
CA SER A 34 -9.03 -16.83 3.18
C SER A 34 -10.27 -16.57 4.03
N LEU A 35 -10.45 -17.35 5.11
CA LEU A 35 -11.56 -17.17 6.04
C LEU A 35 -11.52 -15.78 6.71
N LEU A 36 -10.34 -15.26 7.02
CA LEU A 36 -10.18 -13.94 7.62
C LEU A 36 -10.76 -12.83 6.74
N ILE A 37 -10.47 -12.87 5.44
CA ILE A 37 -10.97 -11.88 4.48
C ILE A 37 -12.47 -12.06 4.26
N ASN A 38 -12.92 -13.29 3.96
CA ASN A 38 -14.33 -13.52 3.64
C ASN A 38 -15.24 -13.27 4.85
N SER A 39 -14.82 -13.64 6.06
CA SER A 39 -15.59 -13.32 7.27
C SER A 39 -15.68 -11.82 7.52
N LEU A 40 -14.64 -11.04 7.20
CA LEU A 40 -14.71 -9.58 7.28
C LEU A 40 -15.67 -9.02 6.21
N ARG A 41 -15.65 -9.55 4.98
CA ARG A 41 -16.60 -9.17 3.91
C ARG A 41 -18.05 -9.41 4.32
N ILE A 42 -18.34 -10.59 4.87
CA ILE A 42 -19.66 -10.95 5.41
C ILE A 42 -20.04 -10.01 6.56
N PHE A 43 -19.11 -9.76 7.50
CA PHE A 43 -19.35 -8.82 8.59
C PHE A 43 -19.70 -7.43 8.06
N LEU A 44 -19.06 -6.96 6.99
CA LEU A 44 -19.33 -5.68 6.34
C LEU A 44 -20.57 -5.70 5.43
N GLY A 45 -21.27 -6.83 5.33
CA GLY A 45 -22.57 -6.97 4.67
C GLY A 45 -22.49 -7.32 3.18
N GLU A 46 -21.43 -7.99 2.73
CA GLU A 46 -21.48 -8.77 1.48
C GLU A 46 -22.17 -10.12 1.73
N ASP A 47 -22.92 -10.59 0.73
CA ASP A 47 -23.54 -11.91 0.73
C ASP A 47 -22.59 -12.92 0.06
N LEU A 48 -21.96 -13.78 0.86
CA LEU A 48 -20.99 -14.77 0.42
C LEU A 48 -21.35 -16.14 1.00
N GLU A 49 -21.46 -17.14 0.13
CA GLU A 49 -21.62 -18.53 0.55
C GLU A 49 -20.26 -19.12 0.95
N LEU A 50 -20.21 -19.72 2.14
CA LEU A 50 -19.05 -20.45 2.65
C LEU A 50 -19.39 -21.93 2.83
N CYS A 51 -18.39 -22.81 2.74
CA CYS A 51 -18.56 -24.22 3.14
C CYS A 51 -18.96 -24.31 4.63
N ASP A 52 -19.58 -25.43 5.03
CA ASP A 52 -20.16 -25.59 6.38
C ASP A 52 -19.16 -25.36 7.51
N ARG A 53 -17.89 -25.74 7.31
CA ARG A 53 -16.84 -25.54 8.30
C ARG A 53 -16.50 -24.06 8.46
N CYS A 54 -16.33 -23.35 7.36
CA CYS A 54 -16.02 -21.93 7.36
C CYS A 54 -17.22 -21.11 7.87
N ARG A 55 -18.44 -21.47 7.50
CA ARG A 55 -19.68 -20.85 8.00
C ARG A 55 -19.77 -20.92 9.52
N ARG A 56 -19.60 -22.11 10.11
CA ARG A 56 -19.61 -22.29 11.58
C ARG A 56 -18.53 -21.48 12.29
N LEU A 57 -17.33 -21.38 11.72
CA LEU A 57 -16.26 -20.55 12.29
C LEU A 57 -16.52 -19.05 12.11
N CYS A 58 -17.10 -18.65 10.98
CA CYS A 58 -17.45 -17.27 10.70
C CYS A 58 -18.50 -16.76 11.70
N GLU A 59 -19.63 -17.47 11.82
CA GLU A 59 -20.74 -17.12 12.71
C GLU A 59 -20.38 -17.27 14.19
N GLY A 60 -19.70 -18.37 14.56
CA GLY A 60 -19.42 -18.68 15.95
C GLY A 60 -18.18 -17.99 16.54
N LEU A 61 -17.28 -17.45 15.70
CA LEU A 61 -16.02 -16.86 16.18
C LEU A 61 -15.67 -15.54 15.51
N ALA A 62 -15.67 -15.46 14.18
CA ALA A 62 -15.15 -14.28 13.48
C ALA A 62 -16.07 -13.06 13.61
N ILE A 63 -17.38 -13.20 13.36
CA ILE A 63 -18.35 -12.11 13.46
C ILE A 63 -18.41 -11.55 14.91
N PRO A 64 -18.56 -12.37 15.97
CA PRO A 64 -18.51 -11.86 17.35
C PRO A 64 -17.21 -11.15 17.70
N PHE A 65 -16.08 -11.64 17.16
CA PHE A 65 -14.78 -11.00 17.34
C PHE A 65 -14.75 -9.59 16.70
N TYR A 66 -15.26 -9.43 15.47
CA TYR A 66 -15.33 -8.12 14.80
C TYR A 66 -16.33 -7.18 15.48
N GLU A 67 -17.48 -7.67 15.93
CA GLU A 67 -18.45 -6.87 16.68
C GLU A 67 -17.87 -6.34 17.99
N LEU A 68 -17.21 -7.20 18.75
CA LEU A 68 -16.55 -6.80 20.00
C LEU A 68 -15.43 -5.80 19.73
N GLY A 69 -14.60 -6.07 18.71
CA GLY A 69 -13.50 -5.17 18.32
C GLY A 69 -13.99 -3.80 17.86
N SER A 70 -15.02 -3.76 17.02
CA SER A 70 -15.63 -2.51 16.52
C SER A 70 -16.20 -1.68 17.67
N ARG A 71 -16.90 -2.31 18.63
CA ARG A 71 -17.40 -1.62 19.83
C ARG A 71 -16.27 -1.10 20.71
N ALA A 72 -15.27 -1.92 21.00
CA ALA A 72 -14.16 -1.54 21.88
C ALA A 72 -13.28 -0.42 21.29
N LEU A 73 -13.09 -0.41 19.98
CA LEU A 73 -12.27 0.59 19.27
C LEU A 73 -13.09 1.78 18.77
N HIS A 74 -14.40 1.81 19.02
CA HIS A 74 -15.34 2.81 18.49
C HIS A 74 -15.24 2.97 16.96
N VAL A 75 -15.12 1.86 16.25
CA VAL A 75 -15.01 1.84 14.79
C VAL A 75 -16.40 1.82 14.19
N ASP A 76 -16.68 2.81 13.34
CA ASP A 76 -17.90 2.89 12.55
C ASP A 76 -17.91 1.83 11.43
N LYS A 77 -18.96 0.99 11.44
CA LYS A 77 -19.15 -0.09 10.48
C LYS A 77 -19.48 0.45 9.08
N ASP A 78 -20.22 1.54 8.97
CA ASP A 78 -20.57 2.13 7.67
C ASP A 78 -19.33 2.75 7.02
N PHE A 79 -18.49 3.41 7.84
CA PHE A 79 -17.18 3.86 7.39
C PHE A 79 -16.32 2.69 6.88
N MET A 80 -16.24 1.59 7.63
CA MET A 80 -15.48 0.40 7.21
C MET A 80 -16.02 -0.17 5.90
N ARG A 81 -17.34 -0.33 5.78
CA ARG A 81 -17.97 -0.81 4.55
C ARG A 81 -17.61 0.07 3.36
N LYS A 82 -17.72 1.39 3.51
CA LYS A 82 -17.34 2.35 2.48
C LYS A 82 -15.88 2.19 2.05
N ARG A 83 -14.95 2.00 2.98
CA ARG A 83 -13.50 1.89 2.66
C ARG A 83 -13.08 0.54 2.10
N PHE A 84 -13.66 -0.55 2.59
CA PHE A 84 -13.25 -1.90 2.22
C PHE A 84 -14.00 -2.42 0.98
N ILE A 85 -15.29 -2.09 0.85
CA ILE A 85 -16.17 -2.66 -0.18
C ILE A 85 -16.42 -1.69 -1.33
N GLU A 86 -16.77 -0.44 -1.00
CA GLU A 86 -17.30 0.52 -2.00
C GLU A 86 -16.19 1.37 -2.64
N ASP A 87 -15.11 1.63 -1.90
CA ASP A 87 -13.96 2.41 -2.37
C ASP A 87 -13.08 1.54 -3.29
N LYS A 88 -12.60 2.14 -4.39
CA LYS A 88 -11.69 1.48 -5.34
C LYS A 88 -10.39 0.97 -4.70
N TYR A 89 -10.04 1.47 -3.52
CA TYR A 89 -8.89 1.05 -2.72
C TYR A 89 -9.19 -0.10 -1.76
N GLY A 90 -10.39 -0.69 -1.80
CA GLY A 90 -10.81 -1.78 -0.91
C GLY A 90 -9.82 -2.94 -0.83
N GLY A 91 -9.21 -3.32 -1.95
CA GLY A 91 -8.17 -4.35 -1.99
C GLY A 91 -6.94 -4.02 -1.13
N ALA A 92 -6.50 -2.75 -1.08
CA ALA A 92 -5.41 -2.33 -0.22
C ALA A 92 -5.81 -2.40 1.26
N TRP A 93 -7.02 -1.97 1.59
CA TRP A 93 -7.58 -2.05 2.94
C TRP A 93 -7.67 -3.50 3.45
N PHE A 94 -8.16 -4.43 2.63
CA PHE A 94 -8.20 -5.85 2.97
C PHE A 94 -6.82 -6.44 3.22
N LYS A 95 -5.83 -6.15 2.35
CA LYS A 95 -4.45 -6.61 2.55
C LYS A 95 -3.84 -6.01 3.83
N GLY A 96 -4.03 -4.72 4.07
CA GLY A 96 -3.57 -4.05 5.29
C GLY A 96 -4.18 -4.67 6.55
N PHE A 97 -5.50 -4.87 6.57
CA PHE A 97 -6.17 -5.55 7.67
C PHE A 97 -5.62 -6.96 7.89
N ALA A 98 -5.45 -7.75 6.83
CA ALA A 98 -4.89 -9.09 6.95
C ALA A 98 -3.46 -9.08 7.50
N LEU A 99 -2.58 -8.16 7.07
CA LEU A 99 -1.23 -8.02 7.62
C LEU A 99 -1.25 -7.67 9.11
N MET A 100 -2.17 -6.79 9.52
CA MET A 100 -2.36 -6.45 10.93
C MET A 100 -2.79 -7.67 11.75
N MET A 101 -3.84 -8.37 11.30
CA MET A 101 -4.37 -9.55 11.97
C MET A 101 -3.33 -10.67 12.04
N ARG A 102 -2.65 -10.98 10.94
CA ARG A 102 -1.53 -11.93 10.94
C ARG A 102 -0.42 -11.52 11.91
N GLY A 103 -0.12 -10.23 12.01
CA GLY A 103 0.80 -9.67 13.00
C GLY A 103 0.36 -10.00 14.42
N ILE A 104 -0.91 -9.76 14.76
CA ILE A 104 -1.49 -10.10 16.07
C ILE A 104 -1.43 -11.62 16.31
N GLY A 105 -1.78 -12.44 15.33
CA GLY A 105 -1.68 -13.91 15.43
C GLY A 105 -0.25 -14.40 15.66
N LYS A 106 0.74 -13.76 15.05
CA LYS A 106 2.16 -14.17 15.14
C LYS A 106 2.84 -13.64 16.40
N TYR A 107 2.67 -12.36 16.71
CA TYR A 107 3.43 -11.63 17.73
C TYR A 107 2.60 -11.23 18.95
N GLY A 108 1.27 -11.30 18.89
CA GLY A 108 0.37 -10.68 19.85
C GLY A 108 0.25 -9.15 19.63
N ILE A 109 -0.62 -8.51 20.40
CA ILE A 109 -0.70 -7.04 20.43
C ILE A 109 0.51 -6.52 21.22
N ARG A 110 1.27 -5.60 20.66
CA ARG A 110 2.46 -5.03 21.31
C ARG A 110 2.71 -3.60 20.86
N ILE A 111 3.53 -2.87 21.60
CA ILE A 111 3.94 -1.51 21.27
C ILE A 111 5.47 -1.46 21.17
N PRO A 112 6.04 -0.97 20.05
CA PRO A 112 5.34 -0.57 18.82
C PRO A 112 4.66 -1.78 18.14
N PHE A 113 3.54 -1.53 17.47
CA PHE A 113 2.80 -2.58 16.76
C PHE A 113 3.66 -3.22 15.67
N THR A 114 3.53 -4.54 15.47
CA THR A 114 4.27 -5.26 14.44
C THR A 114 3.33 -6.06 13.54
N PRO A 115 3.07 -5.58 12.32
CA PRO A 115 2.32 -6.34 11.32
C PRO A 115 3.13 -7.56 10.85
N ALA A 116 2.48 -8.50 10.16
CA ALA A 116 3.16 -9.65 9.57
C ALA A 116 4.07 -9.30 8.37
N GLY A 117 3.89 -8.11 7.79
CA GLY A 117 4.64 -7.59 6.66
C GLY A 117 4.44 -6.08 6.50
N PRO A 118 5.17 -5.43 5.59
CA PRO A 118 5.04 -4.00 5.33
C PRO A 118 3.68 -3.63 4.73
N PHE A 119 3.16 -2.45 5.08
CA PHE A 119 1.98 -1.87 4.44
C PHE A 119 2.32 -1.25 3.07
N GLU A 120 3.53 -0.75 2.95
CA GLU A 120 4.05 -0.11 1.75
C GLU A 120 5.50 -0.50 1.54
N VAL A 121 5.88 -0.68 0.28
CA VAL A 121 7.29 -0.69 -0.13
C VAL A 121 7.51 0.52 -1.02
N VAL A 122 8.51 1.34 -0.68
CA VAL A 122 9.04 2.38 -1.57
C VAL A 122 10.24 1.78 -2.28
N TRP A 123 10.14 1.62 -3.59
CA TRP A 123 11.12 0.88 -4.38
C TRP A 123 11.87 1.79 -5.34
N ASN A 124 13.18 1.94 -5.09
CA ASN A 124 14.11 2.61 -5.98
C ASN A 124 14.37 1.77 -7.23
N LEU A 125 13.64 2.06 -8.31
CA LEU A 125 13.58 1.23 -9.51
C LEU A 125 14.77 1.47 -10.46
N LYS A 126 15.43 2.63 -10.33
CA LYS A 126 16.50 3.11 -11.21
C LYS A 126 17.43 4.01 -10.40
N TYR A 127 18.75 3.92 -10.61
CA TYR A 127 19.72 4.83 -9.99
C TYR A 127 19.90 6.13 -10.79
N LYS A 128 19.65 6.07 -12.10
CA LYS A 128 19.79 7.24 -12.98
C LYS A 128 18.72 8.28 -12.66
N CYS A 129 19.15 9.54 -12.51
CA CYS A 129 18.28 10.71 -12.44
C CYS A 129 18.64 11.68 -13.58
N ASN A 130 17.66 12.43 -14.06
CA ASN A 130 17.82 13.54 -15.01
C ASN A 130 18.13 14.89 -14.34
N LEU A 131 18.28 14.91 -13.02
CA LEU A 131 18.68 16.07 -12.23
C LEU A 131 19.90 15.76 -11.35
N ARG A 132 20.54 16.80 -10.78
CA ARG A 132 21.75 16.67 -9.94
C ARG A 132 21.61 17.50 -8.67
N TRP A 133 20.86 16.99 -7.70
CA TRP A 133 20.46 17.76 -6.52
C TRP A 133 21.53 17.71 -5.44
N LYS A 134 21.62 18.78 -4.65
CA LYS A 134 22.68 18.96 -3.65
C LYS A 134 22.57 18.02 -2.44
N HIS A 135 21.41 17.44 -2.17
CA HIS A 135 21.10 16.61 -0.98
C HIS A 135 20.54 15.23 -1.37
N CYS A 136 20.87 14.70 -2.55
CA CYS A 136 20.33 13.40 -2.97
C CYS A 136 20.85 12.28 -2.05
N TYR A 137 19.97 11.66 -1.26
CA TYR A 137 20.34 10.57 -0.34
C TYR A 137 20.82 9.31 -1.07
N GLU A 138 20.43 9.15 -2.35
CA GLU A 138 20.83 8.02 -3.20
C GLU A 138 22.14 8.25 -3.96
N ASP A 139 22.70 9.47 -3.93
CA ASP A 139 23.74 9.91 -4.88
C ASP A 139 23.34 9.55 -6.34
N ALA A 140 22.07 9.83 -6.67
CA ALA A 140 21.46 9.44 -7.92
C ALA A 140 22.20 10.04 -9.13
N GLY A 141 22.35 9.24 -10.19
CA GLY A 141 23.17 9.56 -11.36
C GLY A 141 24.43 8.69 -11.50
N ARG A 142 24.82 7.96 -10.45
CA ARG A 142 25.80 6.86 -10.59
C ARG A 142 25.19 5.68 -11.35
N ARG A 143 26.01 5.02 -12.18
CA ARG A 143 25.63 3.76 -12.82
C ARG A 143 25.90 2.61 -11.85
N GLY A 144 24.86 1.84 -11.55
CA GLY A 144 24.94 0.59 -10.79
C GLY A 144 24.26 -0.55 -11.57
N PRO A 145 24.40 -1.81 -11.12
CA PRO A 145 23.59 -2.90 -11.66
C PRO A 145 22.12 -2.60 -11.39
N GLU A 146 21.29 -2.70 -12.43
CA GLU A 146 19.86 -2.48 -12.35
C GLU A 146 19.12 -3.71 -12.85
N LEU A 147 17.96 -3.98 -12.27
CA LEU A 147 17.15 -5.13 -12.64
C LEU A 147 16.60 -4.94 -14.06
N SER A 148 16.68 -6.01 -14.86
CA SER A 148 15.94 -6.14 -16.11
C SER A 148 14.42 -6.09 -15.86
N THR A 149 13.64 -5.90 -16.93
CA THR A 149 12.18 -5.91 -16.85
C THR A 149 11.63 -7.19 -16.23
N GLU A 150 12.18 -8.35 -16.62
CA GLU A 150 11.74 -9.65 -16.13
C GLU A 150 12.10 -9.87 -14.66
N GLU A 151 13.28 -9.41 -14.22
CA GLU A 151 13.63 -9.43 -12.80
C GLU A 151 12.74 -8.50 -11.98
N ALA A 152 12.40 -7.32 -12.52
CA ALA A 152 11.49 -6.40 -11.85
C ALA A 152 10.08 -7.01 -11.67
N LYS A 153 9.56 -7.71 -12.70
CA LYS A 153 8.30 -8.46 -12.61
C LYS A 153 8.35 -9.56 -11.55
N LYS A 154 9.45 -10.31 -11.46
CA LYS A 154 9.65 -11.32 -10.40
C LYS A 154 9.65 -10.71 -8.99
N VAL A 155 10.24 -9.52 -8.82
CA VAL A 155 10.17 -8.80 -7.53
C VAL A 155 8.73 -8.42 -7.19
N ILE A 156 7.95 -7.95 -8.18
CA ILE A 156 6.53 -7.65 -8.01
C ILE A 156 5.74 -8.90 -7.64
N ASP A 157 6.04 -10.06 -8.22
CA ASP A 157 5.42 -11.34 -7.85
C ASP A 157 5.66 -11.66 -6.37
N VAL A 158 6.90 -11.51 -5.90
CA VAL A 158 7.23 -11.67 -4.47
C VAL A 158 6.45 -10.67 -3.61
N PHE A 159 6.38 -9.40 -4.00
CA PHE A 159 5.59 -8.40 -3.28
C PHE A 159 4.10 -8.76 -3.23
N SER A 160 3.56 -9.33 -4.31
CA SER A 160 2.16 -9.73 -4.40
C SER A 160 1.78 -10.88 -3.46
N GLU A 161 2.78 -11.58 -2.92
CA GLU A 161 2.61 -12.73 -2.02
C GLU A 161 3.22 -12.51 -0.62
N ILE A 162 3.72 -11.31 -0.31
CA ILE A 162 4.30 -11.00 1.02
C ILE A 162 3.40 -11.47 2.15
N ALA A 163 3.99 -12.20 3.10
CA ALA A 163 3.29 -12.79 4.24
C ALA A 163 2.06 -13.64 3.85
N TYR A 164 2.00 -14.18 2.62
CA TYR A 164 0.85 -14.87 2.01
C TYR A 164 -0.43 -14.02 1.97
N VAL A 165 -0.30 -12.68 2.01
CA VAL A 165 -1.38 -11.70 1.93
C VAL A 165 -1.19 -10.80 0.70
N GLY A 166 0.06 -10.49 0.40
CA GLY A 166 0.46 -9.53 -0.61
C GLY A 166 0.56 -8.12 -0.08
N LEU A 167 1.33 -7.31 -0.79
CA LEU A 167 1.57 -5.91 -0.47
C LEU A 167 0.29 -5.07 -0.73
N PRO A 168 -0.11 -4.20 0.23
CA PRO A 168 -1.20 -3.25 0.02
C PRO A 168 -0.84 -2.13 -0.97
N ALA A 169 0.34 -1.54 -0.83
CA ALA A 169 0.79 -0.39 -1.61
C ALA A 169 2.25 -0.49 -2.07
N LEU A 170 2.54 -0.09 -3.30
CA LEU A 170 3.89 0.02 -3.86
C LEU A 170 4.11 1.43 -4.41
N SER A 171 5.15 2.13 -3.93
CA SER A 171 5.56 3.41 -4.48
C SER A 171 6.85 3.26 -5.28
N PHE A 172 6.81 3.63 -6.55
CA PHE A 172 8.00 3.68 -7.40
C PHE A 172 8.79 4.95 -7.11
N SER A 173 10.08 4.78 -6.81
CA SER A 173 11.03 5.84 -6.48
C SER A 173 12.39 5.55 -7.15
N GLY A 174 13.46 6.16 -6.66
CA GLY A 174 14.82 6.04 -7.16
C GLY A 174 15.33 7.39 -7.67
N GLY A 175 16.35 7.36 -8.52
CA GLY A 175 16.86 8.56 -9.18
C GLY A 175 15.73 9.34 -9.88
N GLU A 176 15.20 8.80 -10.97
CA GLU A 176 13.92 9.24 -11.53
C GLU A 176 13.26 8.05 -12.24
N PRO A 177 12.10 7.54 -11.76
CA PRO A 177 11.44 6.40 -12.39
C PRO A 177 11.10 6.63 -13.86
N LEU A 178 10.69 7.85 -14.24
CA LEU A 178 10.30 8.19 -15.60
C LEU A 178 11.47 8.20 -16.60
N VAL A 179 12.71 8.08 -16.14
CA VAL A 179 13.90 7.91 -17.00
C VAL A 179 14.07 6.44 -17.43
N ARG A 180 13.40 5.50 -16.78
CA ARG A 180 13.43 4.08 -17.13
C ARG A 180 12.51 3.80 -18.32
N GLU A 181 13.06 3.23 -19.39
CA GLU A 181 12.37 3.03 -20.68
C GLU A 181 11.13 2.13 -20.57
N ASP A 182 11.21 1.06 -19.77
CA ASP A 182 10.16 0.08 -19.51
C ASP A 182 9.27 0.43 -18.30
N PHE A 183 9.35 1.65 -17.76
CA PHE A 183 8.63 2.03 -16.53
C PHE A 183 7.12 1.76 -16.62
N PHE A 184 6.46 2.17 -17.71
CA PHE A 184 5.01 2.01 -17.84
C PHE A 184 4.57 0.54 -17.94
N GLU A 185 5.41 -0.32 -18.50
CA GLU A 185 5.17 -1.77 -18.53
C GLU A 185 5.25 -2.36 -17.13
N VAL A 186 6.32 -2.03 -16.39
CA VAL A 186 6.52 -2.50 -15.01
C VAL A 186 5.40 -1.98 -14.09
N ALA A 187 5.01 -0.73 -14.22
CA ALA A 187 3.90 -0.14 -13.45
C ALA A 187 2.57 -0.83 -13.75
N SER A 188 2.27 -1.09 -15.03
CA SER A 188 1.04 -1.81 -15.42
C SER A 188 1.04 -3.24 -14.88
N TYR A 189 2.19 -3.93 -14.91
CA TYR A 189 2.33 -5.26 -14.32
C TYR A 189 2.10 -5.23 -12.80
N ALA A 190 2.66 -4.24 -12.11
CA ALA A 190 2.43 -4.03 -10.68
C ALA A 190 0.97 -3.79 -10.34
N LYS A 191 0.26 -2.93 -11.10
CA LYS A 191 -1.16 -2.65 -10.87
C LYS A 191 -2.02 -3.91 -10.94
N GLY A 192 -1.67 -4.86 -11.80
CA GLY A 192 -2.39 -6.13 -11.90
C GLY A 192 -2.30 -7.02 -10.64
N LYS A 193 -1.40 -6.72 -9.71
CA LYS A 193 -1.09 -7.57 -8.54
C LYS A 193 -1.16 -6.83 -7.20
N ILE A 194 -0.86 -5.53 -7.21
CA ILE A 194 -0.78 -4.66 -6.05
C ILE A 194 -1.89 -3.60 -6.18
N PRO A 195 -2.84 -3.54 -5.23
CA PRO A 195 -4.05 -2.72 -5.40
C PRO A 195 -3.76 -1.23 -5.56
N TYR A 196 -2.76 -0.73 -4.84
CA TYR A 196 -2.38 0.67 -4.85
C TYR A 196 -0.94 0.84 -5.33
N ILE A 197 -0.75 1.60 -6.41
CA ILE A 197 0.58 1.96 -6.88
C ILE A 197 0.70 3.48 -7.00
N SER A 198 1.86 4.01 -6.64
CA SER A 198 2.20 5.42 -6.70
C SER A 198 3.60 5.63 -7.27
N ILE A 199 3.94 6.88 -7.56
CA ILE A 199 5.26 7.29 -8.03
C ILE A 199 5.72 8.54 -7.27
N ALA A 200 6.97 8.55 -6.83
CA ALA A 200 7.71 9.74 -6.45
C ALA A 200 8.57 10.20 -7.64
N SER A 201 8.39 11.45 -8.07
CA SER A 201 9.05 12.00 -9.25
C SER A 201 9.48 13.45 -9.03
N ASN A 202 10.53 13.86 -9.74
CA ASN A 202 10.88 15.27 -9.83
C ASN A 202 9.92 16.10 -10.70
N GLY A 203 9.01 15.45 -11.42
CA GLY A 203 7.91 16.07 -12.13
C GLY A 203 8.25 16.71 -13.48
N ILE A 204 9.54 16.91 -13.80
CA ILE A 204 9.91 17.70 -14.99
C ILE A 204 9.66 16.96 -16.32
N LEU A 205 9.50 15.63 -16.26
CA LEU A 205 9.20 14.77 -17.42
C LEU A 205 7.69 14.54 -17.61
N ILE A 206 6.84 15.08 -16.73
CA ILE A 206 5.41 14.84 -16.77
C ILE A 206 4.75 15.80 -17.76
N THR A 207 4.80 15.44 -19.04
CA THR A 207 3.95 16.06 -20.08
C THR A 207 2.50 15.58 -19.95
N LYS A 208 1.58 16.15 -20.73
CA LYS A 208 0.19 15.66 -20.80
C LYS A 208 0.12 14.19 -21.20
N GLU A 209 0.93 13.78 -22.18
CA GLU A 209 0.99 12.40 -22.65
C GLU A 209 1.53 11.46 -21.56
N VAL A 210 2.53 11.90 -20.79
CA VAL A 210 3.08 11.14 -19.67
C VAL A 210 2.07 11.04 -18.52
N ALA A 211 1.38 12.12 -18.17
CA ALA A 211 0.30 12.11 -17.18
C ALA A 211 -0.81 11.13 -17.57
N ALA A 212 -1.23 11.14 -18.85
CA ALA A 212 -2.22 10.20 -19.37
C ALA A 212 -1.69 8.75 -19.34
N LYS A 213 -0.40 8.52 -19.64
CA LYS A 213 0.22 7.18 -19.51
C LYS A 213 0.26 6.70 -18.05
N LEU A 214 0.59 7.57 -17.10
CA LEU A 214 0.58 7.27 -15.66
C LEU A 214 -0.81 6.82 -15.20
N LYS A 215 -1.85 7.57 -15.58
CA LYS A 215 -3.25 7.18 -15.31
C LYS A 215 -3.58 5.82 -15.93
N ARG A 216 -3.23 5.63 -17.21
CA ARG A 216 -3.53 4.37 -17.94
C ARG A 216 -2.81 3.14 -17.37
N CYS A 217 -1.57 3.25 -16.90
CA CYS A 217 -0.88 2.13 -16.27
C CYS A 217 -1.30 1.90 -14.81
N GLY A 218 -2.23 2.70 -14.28
CA GLY A 218 -2.85 2.49 -12.98
C GLY A 218 -2.16 3.18 -11.80
N VAL A 219 -1.28 4.16 -12.05
CA VAL A 219 -0.71 5.02 -11.01
C VAL A 219 -1.82 5.88 -10.41
N GLU A 220 -2.08 5.68 -9.12
CA GLU A 220 -3.16 6.36 -8.38
C GLU A 220 -2.72 7.68 -7.77
N TYR A 221 -1.42 7.80 -7.46
CA TYR A 221 -0.84 8.96 -6.80
C TYR A 221 0.53 9.29 -7.37
N VAL A 222 0.73 10.58 -7.64
CA VAL A 222 1.98 11.14 -8.16
C VAL A 222 2.46 12.17 -7.14
N GLU A 223 3.55 11.84 -6.45
CA GLU A 223 4.25 12.76 -5.56
C GLU A 223 5.26 13.56 -6.38
N VAL A 224 5.01 14.85 -6.53
CA VAL A 224 5.93 15.76 -7.21
C VAL A 224 6.72 16.55 -6.18
N SER A 225 8.03 16.42 -6.31
CA SER A 225 8.99 16.92 -5.36
C SER A 225 9.23 18.44 -5.60
N ILE A 226 8.92 19.31 -4.62
CA ILE A 226 9.07 20.79 -4.72
C ILE A 226 9.85 21.35 -3.52
N ASP A 227 11.14 21.69 -3.72
CA ASP A 227 12.05 22.13 -2.64
C ASP A 227 12.37 23.64 -2.66
N GLY A 228 11.41 24.49 -3.03
CA GLY A 228 11.63 25.93 -2.99
C GLY A 228 10.36 26.73 -3.20
N ALA A 229 10.24 27.84 -2.47
CA ALA A 229 9.10 28.76 -2.59
C ALA A 229 9.15 29.62 -3.87
N SER A 230 10.29 29.63 -4.57
CA SER A 230 10.49 30.32 -5.85
C SER A 230 11.30 29.46 -6.82
N ALA A 231 11.18 29.75 -8.11
CA ALA A 231 12.01 29.12 -9.15
C ALA A 231 13.51 29.24 -8.83
N LYS A 232 13.96 30.43 -8.41
CA LYS A 232 15.35 30.66 -8.00
C LYS A 232 15.82 29.68 -6.93
N THR A 233 15.03 29.51 -5.86
CA THR A 233 15.40 28.62 -4.74
C THR A 233 15.33 27.15 -5.13
N HIS A 234 14.28 26.75 -5.84
CA HIS A 234 14.08 25.36 -6.24
C HIS A 234 15.14 24.93 -7.26
N ASP A 235 15.35 25.70 -8.33
CA ASP A 235 16.33 25.39 -9.37
C ASP A 235 17.76 25.33 -8.82
N TRP A 236 18.11 26.24 -7.89
CA TRP A 236 19.40 26.20 -7.20
C TRP A 236 19.58 24.91 -6.38
N PHE A 237 18.54 24.48 -5.67
CA PHE A 237 18.58 23.27 -4.85
C PHE A 237 18.64 22.00 -5.71
N ARG A 238 17.84 21.99 -6.78
CA ARG A 238 17.64 20.88 -7.73
C ARG A 238 18.71 20.84 -8.84
N GLY A 239 19.58 21.85 -8.91
CA GLY A 239 20.75 21.89 -9.79
C GLY A 239 20.45 22.03 -11.27
N VAL A 240 19.22 22.40 -11.66
CA VAL A 240 18.80 22.55 -13.05
C VAL A 240 17.85 23.74 -13.18
N SER A 241 18.16 24.65 -14.11
CA SER A 241 17.32 25.80 -14.41
C SER A 241 16.00 25.40 -15.08
N GLY A 242 14.93 26.12 -14.72
CA GLY A 242 13.55 25.88 -15.14
C GLY A 242 12.96 24.58 -14.57
N ALA A 243 13.57 23.99 -13.54
CA ALA A 243 13.04 22.76 -12.94
C ALA A 243 11.73 23.04 -12.20
N PHE A 244 11.63 24.18 -11.54
CA PHE A 244 10.42 24.59 -10.83
C PHE A 244 9.23 24.70 -11.77
N GLU A 245 9.34 25.49 -12.85
CA GLU A 245 8.26 25.71 -13.81
C GLU A 245 7.83 24.40 -14.46
N ARG A 246 8.78 23.53 -14.83
CA ARG A 246 8.47 22.22 -15.41
C ARG A 246 7.80 21.27 -14.40
N ALA A 247 8.23 21.27 -13.14
CA ALA A 247 7.61 20.46 -12.10
C ALA A 247 6.18 20.93 -11.81
N ILE A 248 5.95 22.25 -11.72
CA ILE A 248 4.61 22.82 -11.57
C ILE A 248 3.72 22.49 -12.78
N GLU A 249 4.27 22.56 -14.00
CA GLU A 249 3.53 22.15 -15.19
C GLU A 249 3.19 20.67 -15.17
N GLY A 250 4.11 19.82 -14.70
CA GLY A 250 3.86 18.40 -14.45
C GLY A 250 2.71 18.16 -13.48
N VAL A 251 2.65 18.91 -12.38
CA VAL A 251 1.51 18.87 -11.44
C VAL A 251 0.20 19.26 -12.14
N ARG A 252 0.20 20.34 -12.94
CA ARG A 252 -1.00 20.76 -13.69
C ARG A 252 -1.47 19.67 -14.65
N ASN A 253 -0.54 19.06 -15.40
CA ASN A 253 -0.87 17.96 -16.32
C ASN A 253 -1.51 16.78 -15.58
N CYS A 254 -0.98 16.39 -14.42
CA CYS A 254 -1.60 15.35 -13.59
C CYS A 254 -3.00 15.72 -13.10
N VAL A 255 -3.23 16.97 -12.71
CA VAL A 255 -4.55 17.44 -12.25
C VAL A 255 -5.56 17.47 -13.39
N LEU A 256 -5.16 17.87 -14.60
CA LEU A 256 -6.04 17.88 -15.78
C LEU A 256 -6.52 16.47 -16.17
N GLU A 257 -5.72 15.44 -15.91
CA GLU A 257 -6.10 14.04 -16.14
C GLU A 257 -7.04 13.48 -15.07
N LYS A 258 -7.30 14.20 -13.96
CA LYS A 258 -8.30 13.81 -12.95
C LYS A 258 -9.73 14.13 -13.45
N THR A 259 -10.20 13.32 -14.40
CA THR A 259 -11.63 13.07 -14.65
C THR A 259 -11.98 11.65 -14.23
#